data_AF-A0A3A0AT79-F1
#
_entry.id   AF-A0A3A0AT79-F1
#
_cell.length_a   1.000
_cell.length_b   1.000
_cell.length_c   1.000
_cell.angle_alpha   90.00
_cell.angle_beta   90.00
_cell.angle_gamma   90.00
#
_symmetry.space_group_name_H-M   'P 1'
#
loop_
_entity.id
_entity.type
_entity.pdbx_description
1 polymer ?
#
loop_
_entity_poly.entity_id
_entity_poly.type
_entity_poly.pdbx_seq_one_letter_code
_entity_poly.pdbx_strand_id
1 'polypeptide(L)'
;MVEMIDPNLLAKLPDFRRRIEWFLRHRPNVVGGMATSYMPGADRNCLAAILTKERLVSVLHYMLDEHEFLSDYGIRSLSKCHEANPYRIDVDGQTFEVSYWPAKSRSSLFGGNSNWRGPVWFPINYLLPAHRRFAALSPILWR
;
A
#
# COMPACT_ATOMS: atom_id res chain seq x y z
N MET A 1 -2.03 -1.06 -3.46
CA MET A 1 -3.37 -0.72 -3.96
C MET A 1 -4.10 -2.00 -4.26
N VAL A 2 -5.31 -2.15 -3.73
CA VAL A 2 -6.19 -3.28 -4.02
C VAL A 2 -7.42 -2.68 -4.70
N GLU A 3 -7.65 -3.03 -5.95
CA GLU A 3 -8.78 -2.52 -6.70
C GLU A 3 -9.71 -3.67 -7.11
N MET A 4 -11.02 -3.45 -6.91
CA MET A 4 -12.06 -4.36 -7.38
C MET A 4 -12.48 -3.89 -8.76
N ILE A 5 -12.20 -4.70 -9.76
CA ILE A 5 -12.60 -4.41 -11.14
C ILE A 5 -14.05 -4.88 -11.34
N ASP A 6 -14.95 -3.94 -11.64
CA ASP A 6 -16.34 -4.24 -11.99
C ASP A 6 -16.40 -5.08 -13.28
N PRO A 7 -17.01 -6.27 -13.25
CA PRO A 7 -17.14 -7.11 -14.43
C PRO A 7 -17.92 -6.48 -15.59
N ASN A 8 -18.88 -5.58 -15.31
CA ASN A 8 -19.60 -4.86 -16.35
C ASN A 8 -18.70 -3.85 -17.05
N LEU A 9 -17.76 -3.25 -16.33
CA LEU A 9 -16.73 -2.38 -16.91
C LEU A 9 -15.71 -3.21 -17.71
N LEU A 10 -15.30 -4.36 -17.18
CA LEU A 10 -14.36 -5.25 -17.86
C LEU A 10 -14.94 -5.84 -19.15
N ALA A 11 -16.25 -6.11 -19.18
CA ALA A 11 -16.96 -6.53 -20.38
C ALA A 11 -16.97 -5.45 -21.48
N LYS A 12 -16.96 -4.16 -21.10
CA LYS A 12 -16.87 -3.02 -22.03
C LYS A 12 -15.46 -2.76 -22.55
N LEU A 13 -14.42 -3.42 -21.98
CA LEU A 13 -13.01 -3.22 -22.33
C LEU A 13 -12.34 -4.54 -22.75
N PRO A 14 -12.73 -5.12 -23.91
CA PRO A 14 -12.29 -6.46 -24.33
C PRO A 14 -10.78 -6.55 -24.56
N ASP A 15 -10.15 -5.48 -25.08
CA ASP A 15 -8.70 -5.43 -25.27
C ASP A 15 -7.93 -5.42 -23.96
N PHE A 16 -8.44 -4.70 -22.95
CA PHE A 16 -7.84 -4.67 -21.62
C PHE A 16 -7.93 -6.05 -20.96
N ARG A 17 -9.11 -6.68 -21.02
CA ARG A 17 -9.32 -8.04 -20.54
C ARG A 17 -8.35 -9.03 -21.19
N ARG A 18 -8.20 -8.99 -22.52
CA ARG A 18 -7.28 -9.87 -23.25
C ARG A 18 -5.83 -9.70 -22.79
N ARG A 19 -5.38 -8.46 -22.57
CA ARG A 19 -4.01 -8.18 -22.09
C ARG A 19 -3.78 -8.64 -20.66
N ILE A 20 -4.76 -8.46 -19.76
CA ILE A 20 -4.68 -9.00 -18.39
C ILE A 20 -4.62 -10.53 -18.44
N GLU A 21 -5.54 -11.19 -19.14
CA GLU A 21 -5.55 -12.66 -19.24
C GLU A 21 -4.26 -13.21 -19.87
N TRP A 22 -3.68 -12.49 -20.84
CA TRP A 22 -2.37 -12.84 -21.39
C TRP A 22 -1.26 -12.68 -20.34
N PHE A 23 -1.22 -11.56 -19.62
CA PHE A 23 -0.22 -11.29 -18.59
C PHE A 23 -0.27 -12.30 -17.45
N LEU A 24 -1.48 -12.63 -16.97
CA LEU A 24 -1.71 -13.62 -15.93
C LEU A 24 -1.19 -15.01 -16.34
N ARG A 25 -1.36 -15.40 -17.61
CA ARG A 25 -0.89 -16.68 -18.14
C ARG A 25 0.62 -16.74 -18.40
N HIS A 26 1.22 -15.65 -18.86
CA HIS A 26 2.61 -15.66 -19.34
C HIS A 26 3.63 -15.10 -18.35
N ARG A 27 3.20 -14.48 -17.25
CA ARG A 27 4.08 -13.96 -16.19
C ARG A 27 3.74 -14.54 -14.81
N PRO A 28 3.64 -15.87 -14.67
CA PRO A 28 3.21 -16.51 -13.41
C PRO A 28 4.10 -16.14 -12.21
N ASN A 29 5.39 -15.87 -12.41
CA ASN A 29 6.31 -15.48 -11.33
C ASN A 29 6.02 -14.07 -10.77
N VAL A 30 5.43 -13.17 -11.58
CA VAL A 30 4.99 -11.83 -11.13
C VAL A 30 3.60 -11.92 -10.51
N VAL A 31 2.78 -12.84 -11.01
CA VAL A 31 1.38 -13.04 -10.63
C VAL A 31 1.24 -13.90 -9.37
N GLY A 32 2.18 -14.80 -9.08
CA GLY A 32 2.22 -15.58 -7.84
C GLY A 32 2.36 -14.70 -6.59
N GLY A 33 2.82 -13.46 -6.77
CA GLY A 33 2.83 -12.42 -5.76
C GLY A 33 1.55 -11.55 -5.70
N MET A 34 0.62 -11.71 -6.64
CA MET A 34 -0.61 -10.95 -6.74
C MET A 34 -1.78 -11.82 -6.28
N ALA A 35 -2.57 -11.33 -5.33
CA ALA A 35 -3.79 -12.02 -4.91
C ALA A 35 -4.89 -11.87 -5.97
N THR A 36 -4.75 -12.47 -7.15
CA THR A 36 -5.86 -12.58 -8.11
C THR A 36 -6.77 -13.70 -7.65
N SER A 37 -7.77 -13.36 -6.84
CA SER A 37 -8.88 -14.27 -6.53
C SER A 37 -9.87 -14.24 -7.69
N TYR A 38 -9.77 -15.23 -8.58
CA TYR A 38 -10.87 -15.58 -9.47
C TYR A 38 -11.75 -16.57 -8.70
N MET A 39 -12.74 -16.08 -7.95
CA MET A 39 -13.69 -16.96 -7.26
C MET A 39 -14.76 -17.42 -8.26
N PRO A 40 -14.85 -18.71 -8.60
CA PRO A 40 -15.95 -19.22 -9.41
C PRO A 40 -17.24 -19.15 -8.59
N GLY A 41 -18.26 -18.45 -9.10
CA GLY A 41 -19.62 -18.44 -8.51
C GLY A 41 -19.99 -17.21 -7.68
N ALA A 42 -19.05 -16.32 -7.35
CA ALA A 42 -19.37 -14.95 -6.92
C ALA A 42 -19.21 -14.04 -8.13
N ASP A 43 -20.19 -13.17 -8.37
CA ASP A 43 -20.25 -12.26 -9.50
C ASP A 43 -18.88 -11.61 -9.77
N ARG A 44 -18.23 -12.10 -10.85
CA ARG A 44 -17.02 -11.72 -11.61
C ARG A 44 -16.17 -10.50 -11.17
N ASN A 45 -15.95 -10.26 -9.89
CA ASN A 45 -15.07 -9.19 -9.43
C ASN A 45 -13.62 -9.68 -9.42
N CYS A 46 -12.77 -9.06 -10.24
CA CYS A 46 -11.33 -9.33 -10.22
C CYS A 46 -10.66 -8.41 -9.20
N LEU A 47 -10.06 -8.99 -8.16
CA LEU A 47 -9.24 -8.26 -7.21
C LEU A 47 -7.82 -8.14 -7.78
N ALA A 48 -7.46 -6.96 -8.23
CA ALA A 48 -6.10 -6.65 -8.66
C ALA A 48 -5.32 -6.10 -7.46
N ALA A 49 -4.57 -6.97 -6.79
CA ALA A 49 -3.64 -6.59 -5.74
C ALA A 49 -2.22 -6.93 -6.17
N ILE A 50 -1.33 -5.94 -6.15
CA ILE A 50 0.12 -6.16 -6.39
C ILE A 50 0.75 -7.01 -5.27
N LEU A 51 0.09 -7.07 -4.12
CA LEU A 51 0.54 -7.80 -2.94
C LEU A 51 -0.22 -9.13 -2.79
N THR A 52 0.46 -10.14 -2.25
CA THR A 52 -0.19 -11.35 -1.77
C THR A 52 -1.05 -11.01 -0.56
N LYS A 53 -1.95 -11.91 -0.18
CA LYS A 53 -2.74 -11.76 1.04
C LYS A 53 -1.86 -11.57 2.27
N GLU A 54 -0.82 -12.37 2.42
CA GLU A 54 0.08 -12.35 3.58
C GLU A 54 0.83 -11.02 3.67
N ARG A 55 1.33 -10.53 2.53
CA ARG A 55 2.00 -9.23 2.45
C ARG A 55 1.02 -8.08 2.71
N LEU A 56 -0.21 -8.18 2.22
CA LEU A 56 -1.24 -7.19 2.49
C LEU A 56 -1.57 -7.13 3.99
N VAL A 57 -1.78 -8.27 4.64
CA VAL A 57 -2.03 -8.35 6.09
C VAL A 57 -0.85 -7.75 6.86
N SER A 58 0.39 -8.09 6.48
CA SER A 58 1.59 -7.52 7.09
C SER A 58 1.67 -6.00 6.94
N VAL A 59 1.39 -5.46 5.75
CA VAL A 59 1.36 -4.00 5.53
C VAL A 59 0.25 -3.34 6.35
N LEU A 60 -0.96 -3.91 6.35
CA LEU A 60 -2.10 -3.37 7.09
C LEU A 60 -1.84 -3.36 8.60
N HIS A 61 -1.14 -4.35 9.14
CA HIS A 61 -0.74 -4.40 10.55
C HIS A 61 -0.02 -3.11 10.97
N TYR A 62 1.04 -2.72 10.25
CA TYR A 62 1.79 -1.50 10.57
C TYR A 62 1.04 -0.22 10.16
N MET A 63 0.33 -0.26 9.03
CA MET A 63 -0.38 0.91 8.51
C MET A 63 -1.50 1.37 9.47
N LEU A 64 -2.17 0.42 10.12
CA LEU A 64 -3.29 0.67 11.03
C LEU A 64 -2.88 0.77 12.51
N ASP A 65 -1.58 0.74 12.83
CA ASP A 65 -1.07 0.91 14.19
C ASP A 65 -0.82 2.40 14.50
N GLU A 66 -1.40 2.88 15.59
CA GLU A 66 -1.30 4.27 16.06
C GLU A 66 0.13 4.66 16.47
N HIS A 67 0.92 3.70 16.94
CA HIS A 67 2.32 3.87 17.32
C HIS A 67 3.26 3.88 16.11
N GLU A 68 2.76 3.51 14.93
CA GLU A 68 3.52 3.47 13.68
C GLU A 68 2.97 4.51 12.70
N PHE A 69 2.05 4.13 11.82
CA PHE A 69 1.60 4.96 10.70
C PHE A 69 0.26 5.66 10.92
N LEU A 70 -0.66 5.09 11.72
CA LEU A 70 -2.00 5.65 11.90
C LEU A 70 -1.97 6.84 12.87
N SER A 71 -2.61 7.95 12.51
CA SER A 71 -2.83 9.09 13.40
C SER A 71 -4.29 9.52 13.34
N ASP A 72 -4.70 10.38 14.27
CA ASP A 72 -6.03 11.00 14.30
C ASP A 72 -6.40 11.73 13.00
N TYR A 73 -5.40 12.11 12.20
CA TYR A 73 -5.56 12.86 10.96
C TYR A 73 -5.29 12.03 9.70
N GLY A 74 -4.98 10.73 9.84
CA GLY A 74 -4.69 9.82 8.75
C GLY A 74 -3.29 9.20 8.80
N ILE A 75 -2.88 8.60 7.68
CA ILE A 75 -1.63 7.85 7.55
C ILE A 75 -0.42 8.78 7.39
N ARG A 76 0.58 8.61 8.26
CA ARG A 76 1.89 9.28 8.24
C ARG A 76 2.73 8.81 7.05
N SER A 77 3.65 9.63 6.56
CA SER A 77 4.59 9.24 5.50
C SER A 77 5.77 8.39 5.96
N LEU A 78 6.09 8.43 7.24
CA LEU A 78 7.11 7.62 7.90
C LEU A 78 6.52 7.13 9.22
N SER A 79 6.84 5.90 9.60
CA SER A 79 6.44 5.41 10.90
C SER A 79 6.97 6.30 12.03
N LYS A 80 6.11 6.53 13.02
CA LYS A 80 6.47 7.22 14.26
C LYS A 80 7.50 6.45 15.09
N CYS A 81 7.67 5.13 14.88
CA CYS A 81 8.71 4.36 15.57
C CYS A 81 10.13 4.91 15.31
N HIS A 82 10.35 5.56 14.15
CA HIS A 82 11.62 6.21 13.81
C HIS A 82 11.87 7.54 14.53
N GLU A 83 10.96 7.97 15.40
CA GLU A 83 11.22 9.04 16.37
C GLU A 83 12.17 8.55 17.47
N ALA A 84 11.95 7.34 17.98
CA ALA A 84 12.81 6.71 18.98
C ALA A 84 13.95 5.90 18.33
N ASN A 85 13.69 5.29 17.18
CA ASN A 85 14.62 4.36 16.50
C ASN A 85 14.90 4.81 15.05
N PRO A 86 15.70 5.87 14.82
CA PRO A 86 16.03 6.32 13.48
C PRO A 86 16.66 5.19 12.65
N TYR A 87 16.25 5.08 11.38
CA TYR A 87 16.92 4.16 10.47
C TYR A 87 18.27 4.73 10.06
N ARG A 88 19.34 3.95 10.27
CA ARG A 88 20.72 4.35 9.98
C ARG A 88 21.39 3.35 9.06
N ILE A 89 22.17 3.86 8.12
CA ILE A 89 23.05 3.05 7.27
C ILE A 89 24.43 3.69 7.24
N ASP A 90 25.47 2.86 7.23
CA ASP A 90 26.85 3.30 7.04
C ASP A 90 27.30 2.96 5.62
N VAL A 91 27.73 3.97 4.87
CA VAL A 91 28.23 3.83 3.50
C VAL A 91 29.53 4.63 3.40
N ASP A 92 30.62 3.98 2.99
CA ASP A 92 31.95 4.58 2.81
C ASP A 92 32.45 5.38 4.03
N GLY A 93 32.17 4.90 5.25
CA GLY A 93 32.56 5.57 6.50
C GLY A 93 31.69 6.76 6.89
N GLN A 94 30.59 7.01 6.16
CA GLN A 94 29.60 8.03 6.49
C GLN A 94 28.28 7.39 6.94
N THR A 95 27.77 7.84 8.09
CA THR A 95 26.45 7.43 8.58
C THR A 95 25.36 8.32 7.98
N PHE A 96 24.38 7.71 7.34
CA PHE A 96 23.16 8.34 6.87
C PHE A 96 21.98 7.97 7.76
N GLU A 97 21.15 8.96 8.10
CA GLU A 97 20.02 8.77 9.02
C GLU A 97 18.68 9.26 8.42
N VAL A 98 17.64 8.45 8.63
CA VAL A 98 16.24 8.81 8.46
C VAL A 98 15.54 8.77 9.81
N SER A 99 15.30 9.96 10.36
CA SER A 99 14.54 10.18 11.60
C SER A 99 13.16 10.79 11.31
N TYR A 100 12.22 10.54 12.23
CA TYR A 100 10.86 11.08 12.18
C TYR A 100 10.83 12.58 12.55
N TRP A 101 10.29 13.41 11.67
CA TRP A 101 10.16 14.86 11.80
C TRP A 101 8.68 15.28 11.65
N PRO A 102 8.01 15.67 12.75
CA PRO A 102 6.67 16.20 12.65
C PRO A 102 6.68 17.60 12.00
N ALA A 103 5.94 17.76 10.91
CA ALA A 103 5.67 19.01 10.18
C ALA A 103 6.86 19.72 9.51
N LYS A 104 7.88 20.17 10.24
CA LYS A 104 9.00 20.95 9.67
C LYS A 104 10.23 20.09 9.44
N SER A 105 10.92 20.34 8.33
CA SER A 105 12.22 19.72 8.10
C SER A 105 13.25 20.22 9.10
N ARG A 106 14.14 19.32 9.54
CA ARG A 106 15.32 19.66 10.34
C ARG A 106 16.56 19.87 9.48
N SER A 107 16.44 19.75 8.15
CA SER A 107 17.50 20.07 7.20
C SER A 107 17.01 21.02 6.10
N SER A 108 17.94 21.75 5.49
CA SER A 108 17.69 22.59 4.32
C SER A 108 17.51 21.78 3.02
N LEU A 109 17.74 20.46 3.07
CA LEU A 109 17.53 19.57 1.94
C LEU A 109 16.05 19.58 1.50
N PHE A 110 15.82 19.53 0.19
CA PHE A 110 14.48 19.57 -0.43
C PHE A 110 13.64 20.78 -0.02
N GLY A 111 14.28 21.95 0.16
CA GLY A 111 13.57 23.20 0.45
C GLY A 111 12.93 23.25 1.83
N GLY A 112 13.43 22.47 2.79
CA GLY A 112 12.88 22.44 4.15
C GLY A 112 11.59 21.63 4.27
N ASN A 113 11.31 20.74 3.31
CA ASN A 113 10.12 19.90 3.29
C ASN A 113 10.36 18.57 4.03
N SER A 114 9.49 18.23 4.98
CA SER A 114 9.52 16.98 5.74
C SER A 114 8.52 15.91 5.25
N ASN A 115 7.87 16.12 4.10
CA ASN A 115 6.76 15.31 3.57
C ASN A 115 6.99 13.80 3.64
N TRP A 116 8.24 13.33 3.53
CA TRP A 116 8.63 11.92 3.53
C TRP A 116 9.18 11.41 4.88
N ARG A 117 9.12 12.24 5.93
CA ARG A 117 9.73 11.99 7.24
C ARG A 117 8.75 12.06 8.39
N GLY A 118 7.44 11.97 8.15
CA GLY A 118 6.46 11.85 9.25
C GLY A 118 5.12 12.54 9.13
N PRO A 119 4.96 13.69 8.44
CA PRO A 119 3.66 14.32 8.27
C PRO A 119 2.63 13.38 7.62
N VAL A 120 1.34 13.65 7.88
CA VAL A 120 0.26 12.96 7.16
C VAL A 120 0.36 13.31 5.68
N TRP A 121 0.41 12.27 4.84
CA TRP A 121 0.61 12.45 3.40
C TRP A 121 -0.70 12.32 2.64
N PHE A 122 -1.23 13.47 2.18
CA PHE A 122 -2.53 13.57 1.55
C PHE A 122 -2.74 12.59 0.37
N PRO A 123 -1.81 12.42 -0.59
CA PRO A 123 -2.03 11.54 -1.73
C PRO A 123 -2.31 10.08 -1.34
N ILE A 124 -1.63 9.55 -0.33
CA ILE A 124 -1.86 8.17 0.13
C ILE A 124 -3.19 8.06 0.85
N ASN A 125 -3.53 9.03 1.70
CA ASN A 125 -4.82 9.05 2.39
C ASN A 125 -6.00 9.13 1.41
N TYR A 126 -5.82 9.81 0.27
CA TYR A 126 -6.81 9.84 -0.81
C TYR A 126 -6.91 8.50 -1.58
N LEU A 127 -5.77 7.87 -1.85
CA LEU A 127 -5.71 6.60 -2.60
C LEU A 127 -6.14 5.38 -1.77
N LEU A 128 -6.07 5.46 -0.45
CA LEU A 128 -6.62 4.44 0.43
C LEU A 128 -8.15 4.49 0.33
N PRO A 129 -8.80 3.46 -0.26
CA PRO A 129 -10.25 3.47 -0.33
C PRO A 129 -10.79 3.50 1.09
N ALA A 130 -11.70 4.43 1.37
CA ALA A 130 -12.36 4.59 2.65
C ALA A 130 -12.70 3.21 3.24
N HIS A 131 -12.29 3.01 4.49
CA HIS A 131 -12.41 1.86 5.39
C HIS A 131 -13.57 0.86 5.13
N ARG A 132 -14.68 1.33 4.55
CA ARG A 132 -15.87 0.54 4.16
C ARG A 132 -15.60 -0.58 3.15
N ARG A 133 -14.55 -0.50 2.30
CA ARG A 133 -14.20 -1.61 1.38
C ARG A 133 -13.35 -2.70 2.02
N PHE A 134 -12.55 -2.38 3.04
CA PHE A 134 -11.75 -3.36 3.76
C PHE A 134 -12.57 -4.19 4.75
N ALA A 135 -13.63 -3.62 5.33
CA ALA A 135 -14.60 -4.38 6.12
C ALA A 135 -15.23 -5.54 5.31
N ALA A 136 -15.45 -5.34 4.00
CA ALA A 136 -15.93 -6.39 3.09
C ALA A 136 -14.86 -7.44 2.75
N LEU A 137 -13.57 -7.15 2.95
CA LEU A 137 -12.45 -8.09 2.77
C LEU A 137 -12.12 -8.89 4.04
N SER A 138 -12.70 -8.54 5.19
CA SER A 138 -12.50 -9.25 6.47
C SER A 138 -12.74 -10.78 6.37
N PRO A 139 -13.79 -11.28 5.69
CA PRO A 139 -13.99 -12.73 5.55
C PRO A 139 -12.96 -13.42 4.64
N ILE A 140 -12.33 -12.68 3.72
CA ILE A 140 -11.36 -13.19 2.74
C ILE A 140 -9.95 -13.17 3.34
N LEU A 141 -9.64 -12.19 4.19
CA LEU A 141 -8.34 -12.05 4.84
C LEU A 141 -8.19 -12.93 6.08
N TRP A 142 -9.30 -13.32 6.74
CA TRP A 142 -9.29 -14.09 8.00
C TRP A 142 -9.75 -15.56 7.90
N ARG A 143 -9.90 -16.10 6.68
CA ARG A 143 -9.96 -17.55 6.41
C ARG A 143 -8.62 -18.08 5.94
#